data_AF-X0RF09-F1
#
_entry.id   AF-X0RF09-F1
#
_cell.length_a   1.000
_cell.length_b   1.000
_cell.length_c   1.000
_cell.angle_alpha   90.00
_cell.angle_beta   90.00
_cell.angle_gamma   90.00
#
_symmetry.space_group_name_H-M   'P 1'
#
loop_
_entity.id
_entity.type
_entity.pdbx_description
1 polymer ?
#
loop_
_entity_poly.entity_id
_entity_poly.type
_entity_poly.pdbx_seq_one_letter_code
_entity_poly.pdbx_strand_id
1 'polypeptide(L)'
;MGYAEVSVNSPIAQRRTFSYAIPPGLSIDVGQAVWVPFGSKLLQGIVLDLTDYPSVEETREIAGVIEPRPLLSPPYVLLARWLSEYYLSPLFDAVALMLPPGFERKALTFISVLSIPHDFDLSSLTPEQRHAFEFVQRQGKVSLRQLEKVLGKKKAQTVVSQLVGRGLVVRSYELGPIR
;
A
#
# COMPACT_ATOMS: atom_id res chain seq x y z
N MET A 1 -12.59 15.70 -0.65
CA MET A 1 -12.57 14.28 -1.04
C MET A 1 -11.70 13.51 -0.06
N GLY A 2 -12.33 12.75 0.82
CA GLY A 2 -11.66 11.96 1.87
C GLY A 2 -11.42 10.50 1.50
N TYR A 3 -11.97 10.03 0.38
CA TYR A 3 -11.95 8.63 -0.03
C TYR A 3 -11.65 8.48 -1.52
N ALA A 4 -11.12 7.32 -1.89
CA ALA A 4 -10.77 6.95 -3.25
C ALA A 4 -11.38 5.59 -3.61
N GLU A 5 -11.93 5.49 -4.81
CA GLU A 5 -12.36 4.22 -5.41
C GLU A 5 -11.22 3.63 -6.22
N VAL A 6 -10.72 2.48 -5.78
CA VAL A 6 -9.51 1.87 -6.34
C VAL A 6 -9.83 0.56 -7.03
N SER A 7 -9.40 0.42 -8.28
CA SER A 7 -9.33 -0.88 -8.94
C SER A 7 -8.03 -1.57 -8.53
N VAL A 8 -8.12 -2.81 -8.04
CA VAL A 8 -7.01 -3.51 -7.39
C VAL A 8 -6.54 -4.68 -8.26
N ASN A 9 -5.22 -4.89 -8.35
CA ASN A 9 -4.61 -6.04 -9.05
C ASN A 9 -4.89 -7.36 -8.31
N SER A 10 -6.11 -7.87 -8.45
CA SER A 10 -6.55 -9.13 -7.88
C SER A 10 -7.59 -9.80 -8.79
N PRO A 11 -7.43 -11.10 -9.11
CA PRO A 11 -8.46 -11.84 -9.84
C PRO A 11 -9.84 -11.84 -9.15
N ILE A 12 -9.86 -11.66 -7.82
CA ILE A 12 -11.08 -11.64 -7.01
C ILE A 12 -11.82 -10.30 -7.14
N ALA A 13 -11.11 -9.21 -7.48
CA ALA A 13 -11.70 -7.89 -7.65
C ALA A 13 -12.70 -7.84 -8.82
N GLN A 14 -12.48 -8.67 -9.83
CA GLN A 14 -13.31 -8.75 -11.04
C GLN A 14 -13.55 -7.33 -11.62
N ARG A 15 -14.82 -6.89 -11.69
CA ARG A 15 -15.25 -5.63 -12.31
C ARG A 15 -15.53 -4.51 -11.31
N ARG A 16 -15.03 -4.62 -10.08
CA ARG A 16 -15.37 -3.70 -8.98
C ARG A 16 -14.20 -2.80 -8.60
N THR A 17 -14.54 -1.64 -8.05
CA THR A 17 -13.63 -0.85 -7.23
C THR A 17 -13.84 -1.18 -5.76
N PHE A 18 -12.89 -0.75 -4.94
CA PHE A 18 -12.95 -0.84 -3.49
C PHE A 18 -12.68 0.55 -2.91
N SER A 19 -13.48 0.95 -1.92
CA SER A 19 -13.32 2.24 -1.25
C SER A 19 -12.18 2.19 -0.23
N TYR A 20 -11.31 3.19 -0.29
CA TYR A 20 -10.23 3.41 0.67
C TYR A 20 -10.27 4.84 1.21
N ALA A 21 -9.93 5.01 2.48
CA ALA A 21 -9.71 6.33 3.06
C ALA A 21 -8.36 6.89 2.59
N ILE A 22 -8.32 8.20 2.33
CA ILE A 22 -7.09 8.92 2.01
C ILE A 22 -6.49 9.40 3.34
N PRO A 23 -5.32 8.89 3.76
CA PRO A 23 -4.74 9.30 5.03
C PRO A 23 -4.33 10.78 4.99
N PRO A 24 -4.33 11.48 6.15
CA PRO A 24 -3.90 12.87 6.23
C PRO A 24 -2.50 13.08 5.65
N GLY A 25 -2.33 14.15 4.86
CA GLY A 25 -1.05 14.50 4.23
C GLY A 25 -0.75 13.75 2.93
N LEU A 26 -1.60 12.83 2.49
CA LEU A 26 -1.49 12.19 1.19
C LEU A 26 -2.39 12.89 0.16
N SER A 27 -1.79 13.46 -0.89
CA SER A 27 -2.54 13.97 -2.05
C SER A 27 -2.69 12.88 -3.09
N ILE A 28 -3.92 12.65 -3.55
CA ILE A 28 -4.27 11.61 -4.52
C ILE A 28 -5.13 12.21 -5.62
N ASP A 29 -4.82 11.86 -6.85
CA ASP A 29 -5.58 12.23 -8.04
C ASP A 29 -6.21 10.99 -8.71
N VAL A 30 -7.20 11.22 -9.58
CA VAL A 30 -7.72 10.16 -10.46
C VAL A 30 -6.62 9.69 -11.41
N GLY A 31 -6.48 8.38 -11.56
CA GLY A 31 -5.42 7.72 -12.33
C GLY A 31 -4.11 7.52 -11.57
N GLN A 32 -4.05 7.90 -10.29
CA GLN A 32 -2.88 7.66 -9.44
C GLN A 32 -2.68 6.16 -9.19
N ALA A 33 -1.42 5.73 -9.26
CA ALA A 33 -1.01 4.41 -8.82
C ALA A 33 -0.76 4.38 -7.30
N VAL A 34 -1.40 3.45 -6.61
CA VAL A 34 -1.40 3.38 -5.13
C VAL A 34 -1.16 1.96 -4.63
N TRP A 35 -0.58 1.88 -3.43
CA TRP A 35 -0.53 0.67 -2.62
C TRP A 35 -1.76 0.61 -1.71
N VAL A 36 -2.49 -0.49 -1.76
CA VAL A 36 -3.70 -0.68 -0.94
C VAL A 36 -3.69 -2.01 -0.20
N PRO A 37 -4.17 -2.06 1.05
CA PRO A 37 -4.36 -3.32 1.75
C PRO A 37 -5.59 -4.06 1.17
N PHE A 38 -5.40 -5.34 0.84
CA PHE A 38 -6.47 -6.21 0.32
C PHE A 38 -6.41 -7.57 1.04
N GLY A 39 -7.29 -7.75 2.03
CA GLY A 39 -7.22 -8.88 2.95
C GLY A 39 -5.92 -8.86 3.77
N SER A 40 -5.10 -9.91 3.66
CA SER A 40 -3.78 -10.00 4.30
C SER A 40 -2.63 -9.53 3.41
N LYS A 41 -2.91 -9.11 2.17
CA LYS A 41 -1.91 -8.72 1.19
C LYS A 41 -1.92 -7.20 1.02
N LEU A 42 -0.80 -6.69 0.52
CA LEU A 42 -0.70 -5.36 -0.05
C LEU A 42 -0.64 -5.51 -1.56
N LEU A 43 -1.53 -4.83 -2.28
CA LEU A 43 -1.66 -4.91 -3.72
C LEU A 43 -1.53 -3.53 -4.36
N GLN A 44 -1.23 -3.54 -5.65
CA GLN A 44 -1.26 -2.35 -6.49
C GLN A 44 -2.69 -2.05 -6.87
N GLY A 45 -3.03 -0.78 -6.95
CA GLY A 45 -4.28 -0.33 -7.51
C GLY A 45 -4.12 0.99 -8.25
N ILE A 46 -5.11 1.27 -9.10
CA ILE A 46 -5.27 2.58 -9.75
C ILE A 46 -6.53 3.23 -9.21
N VAL A 47 -6.42 4.49 -8.80
CA VAL A 47 -7.54 5.32 -8.35
C VAL A 47 -8.40 5.66 -9.56
N LEU A 48 -9.66 5.25 -9.56
CA LEU A 48 -10.59 5.48 -10.66
C LEU A 48 -11.65 6.51 -10.34
N ASP A 49 -11.80 6.90 -9.07
CA ASP A 49 -12.67 7.99 -8.65
C ASP A 49 -12.26 8.51 -7.26
N LEU A 50 -12.69 9.72 -6.95
CA LEU A 50 -12.52 10.36 -5.65
C LEU A 50 -13.88 10.79 -5.11
N THR A 51 -14.12 10.60 -3.81
CA THR A 51 -15.43 10.85 -3.20
C THR A 51 -15.29 11.39 -1.77
N ASP A 52 -16.31 12.09 -1.30
CA ASP A 52 -16.45 12.51 0.10
C ASP A 52 -17.12 11.43 0.98
N TYR A 53 -17.78 10.45 0.36
CA TYR A 53 -18.49 9.38 1.05
C TYR A 53 -18.03 8.02 0.54
N PRO A 54 -17.64 7.08 1.43
CA PRO A 54 -17.25 5.74 1.03
C PRO A 54 -18.48 4.90 0.67
N SER A 55 -18.31 3.87 -0.15
CA SER A 55 -19.40 2.92 -0.46
C SER A 55 -19.69 1.93 0.69
N VAL A 56 -18.85 1.93 1.73
CA VAL A 56 -18.91 1.05 2.89
C VAL A 56 -18.63 1.82 4.18
N GLU A 57 -19.18 1.34 5.30
CA GLU A 57 -19.07 1.98 6.61
C GLU A 57 -17.63 1.99 7.15
N GLU A 58 -16.93 0.86 7.05
CA GLU A 58 -15.53 0.74 7.46
C GLU A 58 -14.60 0.68 6.23
N THR A 59 -13.66 1.62 6.15
CA THR A 59 -12.64 1.64 5.10
C THR A 59 -11.25 1.46 5.70
N ARG A 60 -10.38 0.83 4.91
CA ARG A 60 -8.94 0.84 5.18
C ARG A 60 -8.31 2.04 4.50
N GLU A 61 -7.18 2.50 5.02
CA GLU A 61 -6.42 3.59 4.39
C GLU A 61 -5.59 3.12 3.20
N ILE A 62 -5.39 4.02 2.24
CA ILE A 62 -4.36 3.88 1.21
C ILE A 62 -3.00 3.81 1.91
N ALA A 63 -2.22 2.78 1.60
CA ALA A 63 -0.94 2.55 2.26
C ALA A 63 0.19 3.43 1.72
N GLY A 64 0.02 3.98 0.50
CA GLY A 64 0.94 4.94 -0.09
C GLY A 64 0.76 5.07 -1.60
N VAL A 65 1.50 6.01 -2.18
CA VAL A 65 1.55 6.25 -3.63
C VAL A 65 2.72 5.48 -4.24
N ILE A 66 2.50 4.86 -5.41
CA ILE A 66 3.54 4.12 -6.15
C ILE A 66 4.36 5.09 -7.00
N GLU A 67 3.68 5.89 -7.81
CA GLU A 67 4.26 6.89 -8.70
C GLU A 67 3.69 8.25 -8.33
N PRO A 68 4.49 9.33 -8.23
CA PRO A 68 4.02 10.62 -7.75
C PRO A 68 3.04 11.30 -8.72
N ARG A 69 3.04 10.94 -10.00
CA ARG A 69 2.11 11.46 -11.00
C ARG A 69 1.06 10.41 -11.38
N PRO A 70 -0.17 10.81 -11.73
CA PRO A 70 -1.15 9.91 -12.32
C PRO A 70 -0.57 9.18 -13.54
N LEU A 71 -0.76 7.87 -13.57
CA LEU A 71 -0.36 7.05 -14.72
C LEU A 71 -1.43 7.07 -15.81
N LEU A 72 -2.69 7.25 -15.43
CA LEU A 72 -3.80 7.41 -16.35
C LEU A 72 -4.39 8.81 -16.24
N SER A 73 -4.77 9.37 -17.37
CA SER A 73 -5.61 10.57 -17.40
C SER A 73 -7.09 10.19 -17.22
N PRO A 74 -7.98 11.13 -16.87
CA PRO A 74 -9.40 10.84 -16.72
C PRO A 74 -10.06 10.18 -17.95
N PRO A 75 -9.74 10.57 -19.21
CA PRO A 75 -10.26 9.85 -20.38
C PRO A 75 -9.85 8.37 -20.45
N TYR A 76 -8.62 8.01 -20.03
CA TYR A 76 -8.17 6.62 -20.00
C TYR A 76 -8.85 5.82 -18.89
N VAL A 77 -9.15 6.46 -17.74
CA VAL A 77 -9.97 5.84 -16.69
C VAL A 77 -11.37 5.52 -17.22
N LEU A 78 -12.00 6.45 -17.95
CA LEU A 78 -13.30 6.22 -18.57
C LEU A 78 -13.24 5.10 -19.62
N LEU A 79 -12.18 5.06 -20.43
CA LEU A 79 -11.97 4.00 -21.41
C LEU A 79 -11.82 2.63 -20.74
N ALA A 80 -11.06 2.53 -19.64
CA ALA A 80 -10.89 1.29 -18.91
C ALA A 80 -12.21 0.78 -18.30
N ARG A 81 -13.04 1.68 -17.76
CA ARG A 81 -14.40 1.35 -17.30
C ARG A 81 -15.26 0.83 -18.44
N TRP A 82 -15.28 1.54 -19.56
CA TRP A 82 -16.03 1.12 -20.75
C TRP A 82 -15.59 -0.25 -21.27
N LEU A 83 -14.29 -0.52 -21.35
CA LEU A 83 -13.76 -1.83 -21.75
C LEU A 83 -14.24 -2.94 -20.80
N SER A 84 -14.14 -2.72 -19.49
CA SER A 84 -14.56 -3.70 -18.47
C SER A 84 -16.07 -3.96 -18.51
N GLU A 85 -16.88 -2.92 -18.70
CA GLU A 85 -18.34 -3.03 -18.77
C GLU A 85 -18.78 -3.71 -20.07
N TYR A 86 -18.26 -3.27 -21.21
CA TYR A 86 -18.66 -3.76 -22.52
C TYR A 86 -18.19 -5.20 -22.79
N TYR A 87 -16.93 -5.50 -22.46
CA TYR A 87 -16.35 -6.84 -22.70
C TYR A 87 -16.45 -7.77 -21.49
N LEU A 88 -17.07 -7.33 -20.40
CA LEU A 88 -17.21 -8.09 -19.15
C LEU A 88 -15.87 -8.58 -18.58
N SER A 89 -14.76 -7.90 -18.92
CA SER A 89 -13.42 -8.22 -18.43
C SER A 89 -13.17 -7.62 -17.05
N PRO A 90 -12.26 -8.19 -16.24
CA PRO A 90 -11.87 -7.57 -14.98
C PRO A 90 -11.37 -6.13 -15.19
N LEU A 91 -11.78 -5.23 -14.29
CA LEU A 91 -11.52 -3.80 -14.43
C LEU A 91 -10.02 -3.49 -14.36
N PHE A 92 -9.30 -4.20 -13.49
CA PHE A 92 -7.86 -4.00 -13.39
C PHE A 92 -7.13 -4.48 -14.65
N ASP A 93 -7.60 -5.55 -15.30
CA ASP A 93 -6.98 -6.04 -16.55
C ASP A 93 -7.11 -5.00 -17.67
N ALA A 94 -8.27 -4.35 -17.77
CA ALA A 94 -8.49 -3.26 -18.72
C ALA A 94 -7.58 -2.04 -18.43
N VAL A 95 -7.39 -1.71 -17.15
CA VAL A 95 -6.47 -0.67 -16.69
C VAL A 95 -5.02 -1.03 -17.00
N ALA A 96 -4.61 -2.27 -16.73
CA ALA A 96 -3.22 -2.74 -16.84
C ALA A 96 -2.66 -2.63 -18.27
N LEU A 97 -3.51 -2.77 -19.28
CA LEU A 97 -3.12 -2.59 -20.70
C LEU A 97 -2.61 -1.18 -21.04
N MET A 98 -2.93 -0.19 -20.21
CA MET A 98 -2.56 1.22 -20.41
C MET A 98 -1.39 1.64 -19.53
N LEU A 99 -0.89 0.75 -18.66
CA LEU A 99 0.19 1.04 -17.72
C LEU A 99 1.57 0.80 -18.34
N PRO A 100 2.61 1.50 -17.85
CA PRO A 100 3.97 1.28 -18.33
C PRO A 100 4.43 -0.16 -18.06
N PRO A 101 5.32 -0.71 -18.91
CA PRO A 101 5.84 -2.05 -18.73
C PRO A 101 6.53 -2.20 -17.37
N GLY A 102 6.31 -3.34 -16.71
CA GLY A 102 6.86 -3.62 -15.39
C GLY A 102 6.09 -2.97 -14.25
N PHE A 103 4.94 -2.33 -14.48
CA PHE A 103 4.11 -1.84 -13.37
C PHE A 103 3.75 -2.98 -12.41
N GLU A 104 3.39 -4.15 -12.90
CA GLU A 104 2.95 -5.31 -12.10
C GLU A 104 4.07 -6.04 -11.32
N ARG A 105 5.19 -5.36 -11.08
CA ARG A 105 6.30 -5.87 -10.26
C ARG A 105 5.87 -6.02 -8.80
N LYS A 106 6.39 -7.06 -8.14
CA LYS A 106 6.07 -7.33 -6.73
C LYS A 106 6.50 -6.18 -5.83
N ALA A 107 5.65 -5.82 -4.88
CA ALA A 107 5.98 -4.89 -3.81
C ALA A 107 7.12 -5.45 -2.93
N LEU A 108 8.14 -4.64 -2.70
CA LEU A 108 9.09 -4.81 -1.61
C LEU A 108 8.67 -3.91 -0.46
N THR A 109 8.44 -4.50 0.71
CA THR A 109 8.15 -3.74 1.93
C THR A 109 9.45 -3.42 2.64
N PHE A 110 9.64 -2.15 2.94
CA PHE A 110 10.71 -1.62 3.76
C PHE A 110 10.16 -1.03 5.04
N ILE A 111 10.99 -1.04 6.08
CA ILE A 111 10.69 -0.55 7.41
C ILE A 111 11.81 0.41 7.79
N SER A 112 11.45 1.60 8.24
CA SER A 112 12.37 2.64 8.70
C SER A 112 11.86 3.23 10.00
N VAL A 113 12.78 3.79 10.81
CA VAL A 113 12.41 4.50 12.03
C VAL A 113 11.80 5.85 11.67
N LEU A 114 10.66 6.19 12.27
CA LEU A 114 9.98 7.47 12.00
C LEU A 114 10.60 8.59 12.85
N SER A 115 10.73 8.35 14.16
CA SER A 115 11.50 9.10 15.17
C SER A 115 11.22 8.42 16.52
N ILE A 116 12.15 8.50 17.48
CA ILE A 116 11.85 8.10 18.87
C ILE A 116 11.21 9.33 19.52
N PRO A 117 9.94 9.28 19.99
CA PRO A 117 9.40 10.35 20.81
C PRO A 117 10.33 10.58 22.01
N HIS A 118 10.61 11.84 22.36
CA HIS A 118 11.58 12.16 23.42
C HIS A 118 11.26 11.47 24.76
N ASP A 119 9.99 11.15 25.02
CA ASP A 119 9.51 10.47 26.23
C ASP A 119 9.22 8.98 26.04
N PHE A 120 9.64 8.37 24.92
CA PHE A 120 9.35 6.96 24.67
C PHE A 120 10.29 6.05 25.47
N ASP A 121 9.73 5.39 26.48
CA ASP A 121 10.47 4.41 27.27
C ASP A 121 10.69 3.11 26.47
N LEU A 122 11.91 2.94 25.98
CA LEU A 122 12.38 1.71 25.32
C LEU A 122 12.25 0.47 26.21
N SER A 123 12.14 0.62 27.53
CA SER A 123 11.92 -0.48 28.47
C SER A 123 10.54 -1.14 28.30
N SER A 124 9.55 -0.40 27.79
CA SER A 124 8.18 -0.87 27.52
C SER A 124 8.04 -1.81 26.32
N LEU A 125 9.12 -2.03 25.57
CA LEU A 125 9.19 -2.95 24.45
C LEU A 125 9.54 -4.37 24.92
N THR A 126 8.92 -5.37 24.30
CA THR A 126 9.37 -6.76 24.49
C THR A 126 10.80 -6.93 23.97
N PRO A 127 11.56 -7.94 24.42
CA PRO A 127 12.91 -8.19 23.93
C PRO A 127 12.98 -8.29 22.40
N GLU A 128 11.97 -8.89 21.77
CA GLU A 128 11.88 -9.03 20.32
C GLU A 128 11.57 -7.71 19.62
N GLN A 129 10.65 -6.91 20.18
CA GLN A 129 10.34 -5.57 19.67
C GLN A 129 11.57 -4.65 19.74
N ARG A 130 12.30 -4.70 20.85
CA ARG A 130 13.54 -3.95 21.04
C ARG A 130 14.61 -4.37 20.03
N HIS A 131 14.84 -5.67 19.87
CA HIS A 131 15.80 -6.18 18.90
C HIS A 131 15.43 -5.78 17.46
N ALA A 132 14.16 -5.90 17.08
CA ALA A 132 13.69 -5.46 15.76
C ALA A 132 13.91 -3.96 15.55
N PHE A 133 13.56 -3.15 16.55
CA PHE A 133 13.69 -1.70 16.53
C PHE A 133 15.15 -1.26 16.40
N GLU A 134 16.04 -1.79 17.25
CA GLU A 134 17.48 -1.51 17.19
C GLU A 134 18.10 -1.94 15.86
N PHE A 135 17.66 -3.08 15.30
CA PHE A 135 18.13 -3.54 14.00
C PHE A 135 17.77 -2.56 12.87
N VAL A 136 16.53 -2.07 12.86
CA VAL A 136 16.08 -1.06 11.90
C VAL A 136 16.80 0.28 12.14
N GLN A 137 16.97 0.68 13.40
CA GLN A 137 17.67 1.92 13.75
C GLN A 137 19.12 1.93 13.26
N ARG A 138 19.85 0.82 13.42
CA ARG A 138 21.26 0.72 12.97
C ARG A 138 21.41 0.77 11.45
N GLN A 139 20.47 0.21 10.70
CA GLN A 139 20.55 0.18 9.23
C GLN A 139 19.79 1.33 8.56
N GLY A 140 18.98 2.09 9.30
CA GLY A 140 18.12 3.17 8.81
C GLY A 140 16.88 2.67 8.06
N LYS A 141 17.07 1.80 7.06
CA LYS A 141 16.01 1.22 6.22
C LYS A 141 16.27 -0.27 5.98
N VAL A 142 15.31 -1.11 6.35
CA VAL A 142 15.44 -2.57 6.30
C VAL A 142 14.26 -3.17 5.55
N SER A 143 14.51 -4.13 4.67
CA SER A 143 13.42 -4.88 4.02
C SER A 143 12.73 -5.83 5.00
N LEU A 144 11.41 -6.02 4.87
CA LEU A 144 10.66 -6.97 5.68
C LEU A 144 11.28 -8.38 5.61
N ARG A 145 11.80 -8.79 4.44
CA ARG A 145 12.49 -10.07 4.27
C ARG A 145 13.74 -10.22 5.14
N GLN A 146 14.50 -9.14 5.35
CA GLN A 146 15.66 -9.17 6.24
C GLN A 146 15.22 -9.39 7.69
N LEU A 147 14.17 -8.70 8.15
CA LEU A 147 13.61 -8.93 9.49
C LEU A 147 13.00 -10.33 9.65
N GLU A 148 12.34 -10.85 8.61
CA GLU A 148 11.81 -12.23 8.61
C GLU A 148 12.93 -13.27 8.75
N LYS A 149 14.13 -13.01 8.22
CA LYS A 149 15.30 -13.90 8.40
C LYS A 149 15.84 -13.89 9.83
N VAL A 150 15.75 -12.76 10.52
CA VAL A 150 16.28 -12.61 11.90
C VAL A 150 15.29 -13.13 12.94
N LEU A 151 14.01 -12.81 12.79
CA LEU A 151 12.98 -13.05 13.82
C LEU A 151 12.02 -14.21 13.48
N GLY A 152 12.04 -14.68 12.24
CA GLY A 152 11.06 -15.62 11.69
C GLY A 152 9.81 -14.92 11.15
N LYS A 153 9.21 -15.51 10.11
CA LYS A 153 8.17 -14.87 9.28
C LYS A 153 6.96 -14.33 10.05
N LYS A 154 6.27 -15.18 10.82
CA LYS A 154 5.08 -14.78 11.58
C LYS A 154 5.41 -13.73 12.64
N LYS A 155 6.51 -13.93 13.37
CA LYS A 155 6.93 -13.02 14.45
C LYS A 155 7.30 -11.64 13.92
N ALA A 156 8.08 -11.58 12.84
CA ALA A 156 8.46 -10.32 12.20
C ALA A 156 7.22 -9.51 11.79
N GLN A 157 6.21 -10.15 11.19
CA GLN A 157 4.98 -9.45 10.81
C GLN A 157 4.21 -8.89 12.02
N THR A 158 4.06 -9.67 13.09
CA THR A 158 3.40 -9.21 14.33
C THR A 158 4.15 -8.05 14.97
N VAL A 159 5.47 -8.18 15.15
CA VAL A 159 6.32 -7.16 15.77
C VAL A 159 6.29 -5.87 14.97
N VAL A 160 6.42 -5.94 13.63
CA VAL A 160 6.36 -4.75 12.78
C VAL A 160 4.98 -4.09 12.88
N SER A 161 3.89 -4.86 12.85
CA SER A 161 2.54 -4.29 13.01
C SER A 161 2.36 -3.57 14.34
N GLN A 162 2.90 -4.13 15.44
CA GLN A 162 2.84 -3.51 16.76
C GLN A 162 3.70 -2.23 16.84
N LEU A 163 4.91 -2.25 16.27
CA LEU A 163 5.80 -1.08 16.25
C LEU A 163 5.23 0.06 15.38
N VAL A 164 4.57 -0.27 14.26
CA VAL A 164 3.84 0.70 13.44
C VAL A 164 2.66 1.28 14.21
N GLY A 165 1.87 0.44 14.90
CA GLY A 165 0.76 0.90 15.74
C GLY A 165 1.19 1.80 16.91
N ARG A 166 2.45 1.68 17.36
CA ARG A 166 3.05 2.57 18.37
C ARG A 166 3.73 3.81 17.77
N GLY A 167 3.72 3.98 16.43
CA GLY A 167 4.34 5.13 15.76
C GLY A 167 5.87 5.15 15.76
N LEU A 168 6.53 4.04 16.11
CA LEU A 168 8.00 3.97 16.23
C LEU A 168 8.69 3.72 14.89
N VAL A 169 8.03 2.96 14.03
CA VAL A 169 8.52 2.61 12.70
C VAL A 169 7.42 2.84 11.67
N VAL A 170 7.80 3.08 10.43
CA VAL A 170 6.89 3.25 9.30
C VAL A 170 7.17 2.21 8.24
N ARG A 171 6.11 1.80 7.53
CA ARG A 171 6.24 0.96 6.34
C ARG A 171 6.34 1.84 5.11
N SER A 172 7.30 1.53 4.25
CA SER A 172 7.41 2.09 2.90
C SER A 172 7.45 0.95 1.88
N TYR A 173 7.10 1.24 0.64
CA TYR A 173 6.89 0.24 -0.39
C TYR A 173 7.57 0.65 -1.69
N GLU A 174 8.25 -0.28 -2.33
CA GLU A 174 8.94 -0.05 -3.60
C GLU A 174 8.67 -1.19 -4.59
N LEU A 175 8.78 -0.93 -5.89
CA LEU A 175 8.70 -1.97 -6.92
C LEU A 175 9.99 -2.80 -6.92
N GLY A 176 9.90 -4.11 -6.64
CA GLY A 176 11.05 -5.02 -6.70
C GLY A 176 11.60 -5.18 -8.11
N PRO A 177 12.89 -5.48 -8.35
CA PRO A 177 13.63 -5.25 -9.61
C PRO A 177 13.00 -5.79 -10.91
N ILE A 178 13.35 -5.19 -12.06
CA ILE A 178 13.01 -5.71 -13.39
C ILE A 178 13.76 -7.04 -13.57
N ARG A 179 13.04 -8.09 -13.99
CA ARG A 179 13.62 -9.40 -14.30
C ARG A 179 13.97 -9.49 -15.77
#